data_AF-A0A958E8Z2-F1
#
_entry.id   AF-A0A958E8Z2-F1
#
_cell.length_a   1.000
_cell.length_b   1.000
_cell.length_c   1.000
_cell.angle_alpha   90.00
_cell.angle_beta   90.00
_cell.angle_gamma   90.00
#
_symmetry.space_group_name_H-M   'P 1'
#
loop_
_entity.id
_entity.type
_entity.pdbx_description
1 polymer ?
#
loop_
_entity_poly.entity_id
_entity_poly.type
_entity_poly.pdbx_seq_one_letter_code
_entity_poly.pdbx_strand_id
1 'polypeptide(L)'
;MMQEQDTPKCVVPSTLDGWACLHEFYTVDWASWFDTDALERSDIIEASQSFLTQIAKPSKGHSGFFSMLGHKSDLMFLHFRETFDELN
;
A
#
# COMPACT_ATOMS: atom_id res chain seq x y z
N MET A 1 -53.07 -19.21 16.65
CA MET A 1 -51.94 -19.78 15.89
C MET A 1 -51.41 -18.67 14.99
N MET A 2 -50.42 -17.91 15.43
CA MET A 2 -49.73 -16.94 14.57
C MET A 2 -48.63 -17.71 13.85
N GLN A 3 -48.72 -17.80 12.52
CA GLN A 3 -47.65 -18.40 11.72
C GLN A 3 -46.48 -17.42 11.69
N GLU A 4 -45.32 -17.90 12.13
CA GLU A 4 -44.04 -17.23 12.04
C GLU A 4 -43.74 -17.01 10.55
N GLN A 5 -43.75 -15.75 10.11
CA GLN A 5 -43.49 -15.41 8.72
C GLN A 5 -42.00 -15.64 8.43
N ASP A 6 -41.72 -16.57 7.52
CA ASP A 6 -40.38 -16.89 7.02
C ASP A 6 -39.82 -15.66 6.31
N THR A 7 -39.05 -14.87 7.06
CA THR A 7 -38.39 -13.68 6.55
C THR A 7 -37.25 -14.16 5.64
N PRO A 8 -37.18 -13.74 4.37
CA PRO A 8 -36.17 -14.25 3.45
C PRO A 8 -34.77 -14.00 4.04
N LYS A 9 -34.12 -15.09 4.47
CA LYS A 9 -32.78 -15.04 5.04
C LYS A 9 -31.82 -14.69 3.91
N CYS A 10 -31.37 -13.44 3.89
CA CYS A 10 -30.33 -13.01 2.96
C CYS A 10 -29.04 -13.76 3.31
N VAL A 11 -28.69 -14.78 2.51
CA VAL A 11 -27.45 -15.53 2.67
C VAL A 11 -26.33 -14.75 2.00
N VAL A 12 -25.39 -14.26 2.79
CA VAL A 12 -24.19 -13.56 2.29
C VAL A 12 -23.13 -14.56 1.82
N PRO A 13 -22.37 -14.26 0.75
CA PRO A 13 -21.24 -15.09 0.35
C PRO A 13 -20.17 -15.13 1.45
N SER A 14 -19.60 -16.31 1.70
CA SER A 14 -18.40 -16.45 2.53
C SER A 14 -17.15 -16.14 1.71
N THR A 15 -16.19 -15.41 2.28
CA THR A 15 -14.87 -15.18 1.69
C THR A 15 -13.79 -15.93 2.46
N LEU A 16 -12.70 -16.28 1.76
CA LEU A 16 -11.43 -16.63 2.39
C LEU A 16 -10.56 -15.38 2.33
N ASP A 17 -10.24 -14.85 3.50
CA ASP A 17 -9.46 -13.61 3.59
C ASP A 17 -7.96 -13.93 3.64
N GLY A 18 -7.19 -13.20 2.85
CA GLY A 18 -5.73 -13.30 2.78
C GLY A 18 -5.03 -12.24 3.63
N TRP A 19 -3.86 -11.82 3.16
CA TRP A 19 -3.10 -10.72 3.78
C TRP A 19 -3.83 -9.38 3.68
N ALA A 20 -3.72 -8.59 4.74
CA ALA A 20 -4.14 -7.19 4.73
C ALA A 20 -3.28 -6.42 3.71
N CYS A 21 -3.93 -5.53 2.96
CA CYS A 21 -3.30 -4.78 1.87
C CYS A 21 -3.37 -3.28 2.14
N LEU A 22 -2.24 -2.58 2.00
CA LEU A 22 -2.18 -1.12 2.02
C LEU A 22 -1.69 -0.61 0.66
N HIS A 23 -2.48 0.28 0.05
CA HIS A 23 -2.07 1.05 -1.12
C HIS A 23 -1.77 2.47 -0.66
N GLU A 24 -0.49 2.84 -0.65
CA GLU A 24 -0.06 4.20 -0.37
C GLU A 24 0.26 4.90 -1.69
N PHE A 25 -0.24 6.12 -1.85
CA PHE A 25 -0.01 6.93 -3.03
C PHE A 25 0.74 8.20 -2.64
N TYR A 26 1.85 8.44 -3.31
CA TYR A 26 2.69 9.60 -3.07
C TYR A 26 2.72 10.49 -4.31
N THR A 27 2.63 11.79 -4.08
CA THR A 27 2.95 12.83 -5.06
C THR A 27 4.27 13.44 -4.64
N VAL A 28 5.22 13.51 -5.55
CA VAL A 28 6.54 14.08 -5.31
C VAL A 28 6.44 15.59 -5.54
N ASP A 29 6.95 16.38 -4.61
CA ASP A 29 7.19 17.80 -4.85
C ASP A 29 8.39 17.93 -5.81
N TRP A 30 8.10 17.82 -7.10
CA TRP A 30 9.11 17.90 -8.15
C TRP A 30 9.82 19.26 -8.17
N ALA A 31 9.14 20.34 -7.79
CA ALA A 31 9.74 21.68 -7.77
C ALA A 31 10.85 21.75 -6.72
N SER A 32 10.55 21.34 -5.48
CA SER A 32 11.57 21.26 -4.42
C SER A 32 12.65 20.23 -4.75
N TRP A 33 12.27 19.07 -5.30
CA TRP A 33 13.25 18.05 -5.70
C TRP A 33 14.25 18.57 -6.74
N PHE A 34 13.82 19.38 -7.70
CA PHE A 34 14.75 19.92 -8.71
C PHE A 34 15.59 21.09 -8.18
N ASP A 35 15.18 21.75 -7.10
CA ASP A 35 15.94 22.81 -6.42
C ASP A 35 17.00 22.25 -5.45
N THR A 36 16.86 21.00 -5.00
CA THR A 36 17.84 20.31 -4.15
C THR A 36 19.19 20.10 -4.86
N ASP A 37 20.29 20.27 -4.11
CA ASP A 37 21.65 20.07 -4.62
C ASP A 37 21.88 18.64 -5.15
N ALA A 38 22.77 18.49 -6.13
CA ALA A 38 23.03 17.20 -6.76
C ALA A 38 23.58 16.14 -5.79
N LEU A 39 24.44 16.50 -4.84
CA LEU A 39 24.95 15.58 -3.83
C LEU A 39 23.83 15.14 -2.89
N GLU A 40 23.04 16.08 -2.39
CA GLU A 40 21.92 15.77 -1.50
C GLU A 40 20.87 14.88 -2.17
N ARG A 41 20.55 15.11 -3.45
CA ARG A 41 19.67 14.21 -4.22
C ARG A 41 20.25 12.81 -4.34
N SER A 42 21.55 12.68 -4.55
CA SER A 42 22.22 11.38 -4.61
C SER A 42 22.09 10.63 -3.30
N ASP A 43 22.32 11.31 -2.17
CA ASP A 43 22.20 10.73 -0.83
C ASP A 43 20.76 10.30 -0.54
N ILE A 44 19.76 11.11 -0.92
CA ILE A 44 18.34 10.77 -0.78
C ILE A 44 17.99 9.54 -1.61
N ILE A 45 18.45 9.45 -2.87
CA ILE A 45 18.20 8.30 -3.74
C ILE A 45 18.81 7.02 -3.14
N GLU A 46 20.07 7.07 -2.69
CA GLU A 46 20.75 5.90 -2.13
C GLU A 46 20.06 5.43 -0.85
N ALA A 47 19.75 6.35 0.07
CA ALA A 47 19.03 6.04 1.30
C ALA A 47 17.65 5.44 1.00
N SER A 48 16.92 6.01 0.04
CA SER A 48 15.61 5.51 -0.38
C SER A 48 15.69 4.11 -0.99
N GLN A 49 16.65 3.86 -1.89
CA GLN A 49 16.85 2.55 -2.50
C GLN A 49 17.18 1.47 -1.47
N SER A 50 18.07 1.80 -0.52
CA SER A 50 18.43 0.90 0.58
C SER A 50 17.21 0.55 1.44
N PHE A 51 16.48 1.58 1.88
CA PHE A 51 15.27 1.43 2.68
C PHE A 51 14.20 0.60 1.96
N LEU A 52 13.85 0.97 0.72
CA LEU A 52 12.82 0.28 -0.06
C LEU A 52 13.19 -1.18 -0.32
N THR A 53 14.46 -1.47 -0.62
CA THR A 53 14.94 -2.84 -0.82
C THR A 53 14.78 -3.67 0.46
N GLN A 54 15.09 -3.08 1.61
CA GLN A 54 14.95 -3.74 2.91
C GLN A 54 13.48 -4.08 3.21
N ILE A 55 12.55 -3.16 2.98
CA ILE A 55 11.12 -3.35 3.31
C ILE A 55 10.33 -4.12 2.23
N ALA A 56 10.92 -4.34 1.04
CA ALA A 56 10.29 -5.10 -0.04
C ALA A 56 10.03 -6.57 0.33
N LYS A 57 10.87 -7.15 1.18
CA LYS A 57 10.87 -8.58 1.51
C LYS A 57 10.91 -8.80 3.03
N PRO A 58 9.79 -8.52 3.73
CA PRO A 58 9.68 -8.89 5.14
C PRO A 58 9.73 -10.43 5.30
N SER A 59 9.89 -10.91 6.53
CA SER A 59 9.86 -12.35 6.84
C SER A 59 8.53 -13.01 6.45
N LYS A 60 7.44 -12.25 6.56
CA LYS A 60 6.10 -12.60 6.10
C LYS A 60 5.47 -11.38 5.45
N GLY A 61 4.91 -11.54 4.26
CA GLY A 61 4.40 -10.42 3.48
C GLY A 61 5.20 -10.17 2.19
N HIS A 62 4.83 -9.10 1.51
CA HIS A 62 5.61 -8.54 0.41
C HIS A 62 5.34 -7.05 0.29
N SER A 63 6.27 -6.30 -0.30
CA SER A 63 6.00 -4.94 -0.73
C SER A 63 6.46 -4.71 -2.18
N GLY A 64 5.67 -3.98 -2.96
CA GLY A 64 5.98 -3.57 -4.33
C GLY A 64 5.92 -2.06 -4.49
N PHE A 65 6.78 -1.52 -5.36
CA PHE A 65 6.90 -0.08 -5.61
C PHE A 65 6.77 0.20 -7.10
N PHE A 66 5.90 1.15 -7.45
CA PHE A 66 5.51 1.40 -8.82
C PHE A 66 5.53 2.89 -9.12
N SER A 67 5.92 3.25 -10.35
CA SER A 67 5.63 4.55 -10.91
C SER A 67 4.19 4.57 -11.40
N MET A 68 3.51 5.68 -11.13
CA MET A 68 2.11 5.88 -11.51
C MET A 68 2.02 6.79 -12.73
N LEU A 69 1.03 6.54 -13.57
CA LEU A 69 0.76 7.34 -14.77
C LEU A 69 -0.43 8.27 -14.53
N GLY A 70 -0.29 9.53 -14.94
CA GLY A 70 -1.33 10.55 -14.83
C GLY A 70 -1.11 11.49 -13.65
N HIS A 71 -2.15 12.25 -13.28
CA HIS A 71 -2.04 13.40 -12.36
C HIS A 71 -2.45 13.11 -10.92
N LYS A 72 -2.76 11.85 -10.58
CA LYS A 72 -3.29 11.49 -9.25
C LYS A 72 -2.21 11.20 -8.22
N SER A 73 -1.06 10.72 -8.68
CA SER A 73 0.09 10.30 -7.87
C SER A 73 1.27 10.04 -8.79
N ASP A 74 2.48 10.15 -8.26
CA ASP A 74 3.72 9.80 -8.97
C ASP A 74 4.19 8.38 -8.63
N LEU A 75 4.00 7.95 -7.38
CA LEU A 75 4.44 6.66 -6.86
C LEU A 75 3.31 5.94 -6.13
N MET A 76 3.30 4.61 -6.20
CA MET A 76 2.46 3.76 -5.38
C MET A 76 3.30 2.72 -4.66
N PHE A 77 3.14 2.64 -3.34
CA PHE A 77 3.71 1.59 -2.51
C PHE A 77 2.58 0.65 -2.10
N LEU A 78 2.77 -0.64 -2.37
CA LEU A 78 1.79 -1.67 -2.09
C LEU A 78 2.38 -2.64 -1.08
N HIS A 79 1.75 -2.75 0.09
CA HIS A 79 2.18 -3.62 1.17
C HIS A 79 1.16 -4.72 1.43
N PHE A 80 1.65 -5.94 1.66
CA PHE A 80 0.86 -7.07 2.11
C PHE A 80 1.40 -7.59 3.45
N ARG A 81 0.55 -7.72 4.46
CA ARG A 81 0.91 -8.17 5.83
C ARG A 81 -0.12 -9.13 6.41
N GLU A 82 0.25 -9.88 7.46
CA GLU A 82 -0.69 -10.83 8.09
C GLU A 82 -1.82 -10.10 8.84
N THR A 83 -1.53 -8.91 9.36
CA THR A 83 -2.48 -8.10 10.14
C THR A 83 -2.50 -6.64 9.70
N PHE A 84 -3.55 -5.91 10.07
CA PHE A 84 -3.62 -4.47 9.81
C PHE A 84 -2.63 -3.66 10.66
N ASP A 85 -2.30 -4.13 11.87
CA ASP A 85 -1.34 -3.44 12.74
C ASP A 85 0.07 -3.44 12.15
N GLU A 86 0.44 -4.50 11.41
CA GLU A 86 1.72 -4.60 10.70
C GLU A 86 1.85 -3.68 9.48
N LEU A 87 0.77 -2.97 9.09
CA LEU A 87 0.78 -2.01 7.98
C LEU A 87 1.08 -0.57 8.43
N ASN A 88 1.10 -0.29 9.74
CA ASN A 88 1.42 1.03 10.31
C ASN A 88 2.87 1.09 10.81
#